data_AF-A0A1J3FYH1-F1
#
_entry.id   AF-A0A1J3FYH1-F1
#
_cell.length_a   1.000
_cell.length_b   1.000
_cell.length_c   1.000
_cell.angle_alpha   90.00
_cell.angle_beta   90.00
_cell.angle_gamma   90.00
#
_symmetry.space_group_name_H-M   'P 1'
#
loop_
_entity.id
_entity.type
_entity.pdbx_description
1 polymer ?
#
loop_
_entity_poly.entity_id
_entity_poly.type
_entity_poly.pdbx_seq_one_letter_code
_entity_poly.pdbx_strand_id
1 'polypeptide(L)'
;CEDDLPVFDPFRFLEIVRGKTMAFVGDSVSRNHMQSLICLLSQVEYPVDASVKADEYFKRWTYETYNFTIATFWTPHLVKSTEPDPTKPEHTDLFDLYLDEADESWTAEIGDFDYV
;
A
#
# COMPACT_ATOMS: atom_id res chain seq x y z
N CYS A 1 13.04 -20.77 -24.69
CA CYS A 1 12.17 -21.36 -23.66
C CYS A 1 11.99 -20.26 -22.63
N GLU A 2 10.99 -19.43 -22.84
CA GLU A 2 10.54 -18.49 -21.83
C GLU A 2 9.96 -19.30 -20.67
N ASP A 3 10.38 -18.98 -19.46
CA ASP A 3 9.81 -19.52 -18.22
C ASP A 3 8.30 -19.27 -18.19
N ASP A 4 7.51 -20.33 -18.29
CA ASP A 4 6.07 -20.28 -18.07
C ASP A 4 5.82 -19.90 -16.60
N LEU A 5 5.41 -18.65 -16.38
CA LEU A 5 4.94 -18.20 -15.08
C LEU A 5 3.73 -19.05 -14.69
N PRO A 6 3.73 -19.64 -13.47
CA PRO A 6 2.61 -20.44 -13.03
C PRO A 6 1.36 -19.57 -12.95
N VAL A 7 0.21 -20.16 -13.32
CA VAL A 7 -1.09 -19.50 -13.19
C VAL A 7 -1.31 -19.12 -11.73
N PHE A 8 -1.78 -17.89 -11.49
CA PHE A 8 -2.06 -17.38 -10.15
C PHE A 8 -3.20 -18.16 -9.50
N ASP A 9 -2.94 -18.69 -8.31
CA ASP A 9 -3.93 -19.39 -7.48
C ASP A 9 -4.20 -18.54 -6.22
N PRO A 10 -5.38 -17.91 -6.10
CA PRO A 10 -5.70 -17.03 -4.98
C PRO A 10 -5.79 -17.76 -3.64
N PHE A 11 -6.22 -19.03 -3.64
CA PHE A 11 -6.30 -19.83 -2.42
C PHE A 11 -4.91 -20.14 -1.92
N ARG A 12 -4.03 -20.63 -2.82
CA ARG A 12 -2.64 -20.90 -2.47
C ARG A 12 -1.90 -19.65 -2.02
N PHE A 13 -2.16 -18.50 -2.64
CA PHE A 13 -1.58 -17.23 -2.22
C PHE A 13 -1.98 -16.91 -0.77
N LEU A 14 -3.28 -16.93 -0.45
CA LEU A 14 -3.80 -16.64 0.89
C LEU A 14 -3.27 -17.60 1.97
N GLU A 15 -3.05 -18.87 1.63
CA GLU A 15 -2.40 -19.82 2.54
C GLU A 15 -0.92 -19.47 2.80
N ILE A 16 -0.19 -19.00 1.79
CA ILE A 16 1.22 -18.59 1.96
C ILE A 16 1.33 -17.36 2.87
N VAL A 17 0.40 -16.41 2.72
CA VAL A 17 0.40 -15.15 3.48
C VAL A 17 -0.46 -15.22 4.75
N ARG A 18 -0.87 -16.42 5.17
CA ARG A 18 -1.69 -16.62 6.37
C ARG A 18 -0.96 -16.09 7.61
N GLY A 19 -1.66 -15.26 8.39
CA GLY A 19 -1.12 -14.64 9.61
C GLY A 19 -0.07 -13.57 9.35
N LYS A 20 0.02 -13.04 8.12
CA LYS A 20 1.02 -12.05 7.72
C LYS A 20 0.42 -10.69 7.42
N THR A 21 1.29 -9.69 7.30
CA THR A 21 0.93 -8.32 6.93
C THR A 21 1.71 -7.87 5.70
N MET A 22 1.05 -7.19 4.76
CA MET A 22 1.65 -6.68 3.52
C MET A 22 1.31 -5.21 3.34
N ALA A 23 2.30 -4.37 3.11
CA ALA A 23 2.12 -2.95 2.82
C ALA A 23 2.39 -2.66 1.34
N PHE A 24 1.52 -1.85 0.73
CA PHE A 24 1.78 -1.19 -0.54
C PHE A 24 2.09 0.27 -0.26
N VAL A 25 3.33 0.68 -0.55
CA VAL A 25 3.81 2.04 -0.28
C VAL A 25 4.05 2.75 -1.62
N GLY A 26 3.52 3.95 -1.79
CA GLY A 26 3.80 4.75 -2.97
C GLY A 26 2.60 5.56 -3.47
N ASP A 27 2.44 5.61 -4.78
CA ASP A 27 1.50 6.48 -5.48
C ASP A 27 0.25 5.73 -5.98
N SER A 28 -0.41 6.32 -6.98
CA SER A 28 -1.55 5.73 -7.66
C SER A 28 -1.29 4.33 -8.25
N VAL A 29 -0.08 4.03 -8.69
CA VAL A 29 0.30 2.74 -9.27
C VAL A 29 0.39 1.69 -8.18
N SER A 30 1.03 2.01 -7.04
CA SER A 30 1.04 1.12 -5.87
C SER A 30 -0.38 0.78 -5.40
N ARG A 31 -1.27 1.78 -5.37
CA ARG A 31 -2.69 1.56 -5.04
C ARG A 31 -3.40 0.68 -6.08
N ASN A 32 -3.13 0.87 -7.36
CA ASN A 32 -3.71 0.04 -8.42
C ASN A 32 -3.23 -1.42 -8.32
N HIS A 33 -1.96 -1.65 -7.98
CA HIS A 33 -1.43 -3.00 -7.74
C HIS A 33 -2.14 -3.68 -6.57
N MET A 34 -2.29 -2.96 -5.45
CA MET A 34 -3.05 -3.44 -4.29
C MET A 34 -4.50 -3.79 -4.66
N GLN A 35 -5.20 -2.90 -5.36
CA GLN A 35 -6.58 -3.13 -5.79
C GLN A 35 -6.69 -4.32 -6.74
N SER A 36 -5.74 -4.46 -7.67
CA SER A 36 -5.69 -5.61 -8.57
C SER A 36 -5.50 -6.91 -7.80
N LEU A 37 -4.64 -6.94 -6.78
CA LEU A 37 -4.46 -8.11 -5.92
C LEU A 37 -5.74 -8.43 -5.16
N ILE A 38 -6.40 -7.44 -4.55
CA ILE A 38 -7.68 -7.65 -3.85
C ILE A 38 -8.72 -8.28 -4.79
N CYS A 39 -8.83 -7.80 -6.04
CA CYS A 39 -9.73 -8.37 -7.04
C CYS A 39 -9.38 -9.81 -7.42
N LEU A 40 -8.10 -10.18 -7.46
CA LEU A 40 -7.70 -11.56 -7.71
C LEU A 40 -8.09 -12.48 -6.54
N LEU A 41 -7.89 -12.01 -5.31
CA LEU A 41 -8.18 -12.74 -4.08
C LEU A 41 -9.67 -12.85 -3.77
N SER A 42 -10.48 -11.94 -4.32
CA SER A 42 -11.93 -11.92 -4.10
C SER A 42 -12.68 -13.15 -4.63
N GLN A 43 -12.02 -13.97 -5.45
CA GLN A 43 -12.50 -15.29 -5.85
C GLN A 43 -12.63 -16.27 -4.67
N VAL A 44 -11.90 -16.02 -3.57
CA VAL A 44 -11.88 -16.84 -2.36
C VAL A 44 -12.58 -16.12 -1.21
N GLU A 45 -12.17 -14.90 -0.91
CA GLU A 45 -12.71 -14.10 0.19
C GLU A 45 -12.58 -12.61 -0.14
N TYR A 46 -13.60 -11.81 0.17
CA TYR A 46 -13.49 -10.34 0.12
C TYR A 46 -12.98 -9.83 1.47
N PRO A 47 -11.98 -8.95 1.49
CA PRO A 47 -11.46 -8.44 2.75
C PRO A 47 -12.40 -7.41 3.38
N VAL A 48 -12.29 -7.25 4.68
CA VAL A 48 -13.05 -6.28 5.48
C VAL A 48 -12.17 -5.06 5.75
N ASP A 49 -12.76 -3.86 5.72
CA ASP A 49 -12.06 -2.62 6.07
C ASP A 49 -11.70 -2.64 7.57
N ALA A 50 -10.40 -2.59 7.86
CA ALA A 50 -9.81 -2.59 9.19
C ALA A 50 -9.10 -1.26 9.49
N SER A 51 -9.40 -0.21 8.71
CA SER A 51 -8.79 1.11 8.87
C SER A 51 -9.24 1.76 10.18
N VAL A 52 -8.29 2.20 11.00
CA VAL A 52 -8.57 2.84 12.31
C VAL A 52 -9.20 4.23 12.15
N LYS A 53 -8.85 4.92 11.05
CA LYS A 53 -9.37 6.23 10.69
C LYS A 53 -9.98 6.16 9.30
N ALA A 54 -10.98 7.01 9.07
CA ALA A 54 -11.50 7.27 7.73
C ALA A 54 -10.52 8.18 6.98
N ASP A 55 -9.34 7.66 6.69
CA ASP A 55 -8.32 8.32 5.88
C ASP A 55 -8.31 7.68 4.49
N GLU A 56 -8.29 8.49 3.44
CA GLU A 56 -8.19 7.97 2.07
C GLU A 56 -6.74 7.65 1.68
N TYR A 57 -5.77 8.22 2.39
CA TYR A 57 -4.34 8.04 2.15
C TYR A 57 -3.77 6.80 2.84
N PHE A 58 -4.39 6.38 3.95
CA PHE A 58 -3.97 5.21 4.73
C PHE A 58 -5.16 4.29 4.96
N LYS A 59 -5.16 3.14 4.30
CA LYS A 59 -6.21 2.13 4.44
C LYS A 59 -5.64 0.77 4.74
N ARG A 60 -6.40 -0.02 5.50
CA ARG A 60 -6.08 -1.40 5.87
C ARG A 60 -7.27 -2.31 5.59
N TRP A 61 -7.00 -3.46 5.01
CA TRP A 61 -7.98 -4.47 4.67
C TRP A 61 -7.53 -5.81 5.23
N THR A 62 -8.42 -6.53 5.90
CA THR A 62 -8.09 -7.82 6.52
C THR A 62 -8.97 -8.94 5.96
N TYR A 63 -8.32 -10.03 5.58
CA TYR A 63 -8.93 -11.32 5.25
C TYR A 63 -9.05 -12.12 6.54
N GLU A 64 -10.23 -12.08 7.18
CA GLU A 64 -10.43 -12.62 8.53
C GLU A 64 -10.14 -14.12 8.62
N THR A 65 -10.50 -14.89 7.60
CA THR A 65 -10.27 -16.35 7.55
C THR A 65 -8.79 -16.71 7.55
N TYR A 66 -7.95 -15.85 6.97
CA TYR A 66 -6.51 -16.08 6.83
C TYR A 66 -5.67 -15.26 7.80
N ASN A 67 -6.30 -14.35 8.58
CA ASN A 67 -5.61 -13.35 9.39
C ASN A 67 -4.51 -12.65 8.59
N PHE A 68 -4.81 -12.32 7.33
CA PHE A 68 -3.89 -11.63 6.41
C PHE A 68 -4.36 -10.19 6.25
N THR A 69 -3.47 -9.23 6.46
CA THR A 69 -3.80 -7.80 6.34
C THR A 69 -2.99 -7.16 5.23
N ILE A 70 -3.68 -6.45 4.34
CA ILE A 70 -3.08 -5.57 3.34
C ILE A 70 -3.25 -4.12 3.81
N ALA A 71 -2.18 -3.33 3.82
CA ALA A 71 -2.23 -1.90 4.04
C ALA A 71 -1.76 -1.13 2.81
N THR A 72 -2.24 0.10 2.65
CA THR A 72 -1.73 1.04 1.65
C THR A 72 -1.30 2.32 2.34
N PHE A 73 -0.12 2.81 1.96
CA PHE A 73 0.44 4.07 2.41
C PHE A 73 0.64 4.98 1.21
N TRP A 74 -0.14 6.05 1.13
CA TRP A 74 0.02 7.06 0.09
C TRP A 74 1.21 7.96 0.41
N THR A 75 2.30 7.73 -0.29
CA THR A 75 3.51 8.55 -0.23
C THR A 75 4.11 8.60 -1.64
N PRO A 76 3.64 9.53 -2.50
CA PRO A 76 3.93 9.49 -3.93
C PRO A 76 5.42 9.66 -4.24
N HIS A 77 6.19 10.17 -3.29
CA HIS A 77 7.63 10.39 -3.43
C HIS A 77 8.47 9.50 -2.49
N LEU A 78 7.85 8.71 -1.61
CA LEU A 78 8.46 7.86 -0.56
C LEU A 78 9.27 8.62 0.51
N VAL A 79 9.93 9.69 0.11
CA VAL A 79 10.58 10.67 0.96
C VAL A 79 9.59 11.72 1.41
N LYS A 80 9.93 12.42 2.49
CA LYS A 80 9.16 13.54 2.99
C LYS A 80 8.99 14.56 1.86
N SER A 81 7.74 14.97 1.65
CA SER A 81 7.37 15.97 0.67
C SER A 81 6.36 16.95 1.24
N THR A 82 6.48 18.23 0.91
CA THR A 82 5.46 19.23 1.23
C THR A 82 4.76 19.73 -0.02
N GLU A 83 3.43 19.81 0.06
CA GLU A 83 2.61 20.29 -1.04
C GLU A 83 2.88 21.77 -1.35
N PRO A 84 2.71 22.17 -2.62
CA PRO A 84 2.65 23.57 -3.04
C PRO A 84 1.75 24.42 -2.13
N ASP A 85 2.30 25.48 -1.55
CA ASP A 85 1.51 26.45 -0.78
C ASP A 85 0.94 27.51 -1.74
N PRO A 86 -0.39 27.54 -1.96
CA PRO A 86 -1.02 28.44 -2.92
C PRO A 86 -0.92 29.93 -2.51
N THR A 87 -0.43 30.23 -1.31
CA THR A 87 -0.24 31.60 -0.81
C THR A 87 1.15 32.17 -1.09
N LYS A 88 2.11 31.35 -1.57
CA LYS A 88 3.47 31.78 -1.91
C LYS A 88 3.58 32.29 -3.35
N PRO A 89 4.41 33.32 -3.63
CA PRO A 89 4.48 33.95 -4.94
C PRO A 89 4.99 33.00 -6.03
N GLU A 90 4.50 33.27 -7.23
CA GLU A 90 4.58 32.52 -8.49
C GLU A 90 5.94 31.83 -8.68
N HIS A 91 5.90 30.49 -8.77
CA HIS A 91 6.97 29.46 -8.96
C HIS A 91 6.90 28.29 -7.95
N THR A 92 5.95 28.31 -7.00
CA THR A 92 5.77 27.28 -5.95
C THR A 92 4.78 26.16 -6.25
N ASP A 93 4.39 25.93 -7.52
CA ASP A 93 3.51 24.79 -7.91
C ASP A 93 4.22 23.42 -7.89
N LEU A 94 5.46 23.36 -7.39
CA LEU A 94 6.25 22.14 -7.28
C LEU A 94 6.31 21.67 -5.82
N PHE A 95 6.36 20.34 -5.65
CA PHE A 95 6.59 19.73 -4.35
C PHE A 95 8.01 20.00 -3.87
N ASP A 96 8.16 20.38 -2.61
CA ASP A 96 9.48 20.36 -1.96
C ASP A 96 9.78 18.93 -1.52
N LEU A 97 10.91 18.37 -1.96
CA LEU A 97 11.33 17.00 -1.66
C LEU A 97 12.57 17.02 -0.77
N TYR A 98 12.53 16.26 0.32
CA TYR A 98 13.63 16.13 1.27
C TYR A 98 14.26 14.74 1.08
N LEU A 99 15.21 14.62 0.15
CA LEU A 99 15.73 13.32 -0.32
C LEU A 99 16.49 12.52 0.75
N ASP A 100 16.90 13.17 1.83
CA ASP A 100 17.57 12.60 2.99
C ASP A 100 16.61 12.21 4.13
N GLU A 101 15.33 12.60 4.02
CA GLU A 101 14.30 12.32 5.03
C GLU A 101 13.24 11.39 4.43
N ALA A 102 13.13 10.17 4.95
CA ALA A 102 12.02 9.29 4.60
C ALA A 102 10.69 9.85 5.14
N ASP A 103 9.59 9.58 4.43
CA ASP A 103 8.27 10.00 4.90
C ASP A 103 7.89 9.21 6.16
N GLU A 104 7.65 9.92 7.26
CA GLU A 104 7.32 9.33 8.57
C GLU A 104 5.99 8.57 8.54
N SER A 105 5.10 8.90 7.61
CA SER A 105 3.75 8.32 7.56
C SER A 105 3.75 6.80 7.31
N TRP A 106 4.75 6.28 6.59
CA TRP A 106 4.90 4.83 6.36
C TRP A 106 6.07 4.24 7.15
N THR A 107 7.17 4.98 7.32
CA THR A 107 8.35 4.47 8.02
C THR A 107 8.14 4.28 9.52
N ALA A 108 7.19 4.98 10.14
CA ALA A 108 6.85 4.76 11.54
C ALA A 108 6.19 3.39 11.79
N GLU A 109 5.53 2.81 10.79
CA GLU A 109 4.72 1.59 10.93
C GLU A 109 5.30 0.40 10.16
N ILE A 110 6.30 0.62 9.30
CA ILE A 110 6.85 -0.44 8.42
C ILE A 110 7.38 -1.66 9.17
N GLY A 111 7.87 -1.49 10.40
CA GLY A 111 8.39 -2.58 11.23
C GLY A 111 7.35 -3.65 11.56
N ASP A 112 6.05 -3.33 11.44
CA ASP A 112 4.94 -4.24 11.70
C ASP A 112 4.51 -5.05 10.46
N PHE A 113 5.13 -4.80 9.30
CA PHE A 113 4.81 -5.45 8.02
C PHE A 113 5.80 -6.56 7.64
N ASP A 114 5.29 -7.76 7.33
CA ASP A 114 6.12 -8.87 6.82
C ASP A 114 6.63 -8.60 5.39
N TYR A 115 5.84 -7.90 4.57
CA TYR A 115 6.13 -7.59 3.18
C TYR A 115 5.86 -6.13 2.87
N VAL A 116 6.75 -5.50 2.09
CA VAL A 116 6.68 -4.11 1.62
C VAL A 116 7.12 -4.05 0.17
#